data_AF-A0AAV0WD38-F1
#
_entry.id   AF-A0AAV0WD38-F1
#
_cell.length_a   1.000
_cell.length_b   1.000
_cell.length_c   1.000
_cell.angle_alpha   90.00
_cell.angle_beta   90.00
_cell.angle_gamma   90.00
#
_symmetry.space_group_name_H-M   'P 1'
#
loop_
_entity.id
_entity.type
_entity.pdbx_description
1 polymer ?
#
loop_
_entity_poly.entity_id
_entity_poly.type
_entity_poly.pdbx_seq_one_letter_code
_entity_poly.pdbx_strand_id
1 'polypeptide(L)'
;MAIMNVYNAIDSELRDRTRPWMAPFVWLEGRTGIGHMKLLVISMLAAISFVIASGRMVMLISNLLGFAYPVYATIDLMVQEDVQPETPSLPVPTERTERNAPVTPATRWLTYWITFAAVLIVQQLCGDFLQIIPFYFLAKIVFFAWCALPMEGNGAAFVHRFVVRDHLKRFFA
;
A
#
# COMPACT_ATOMS: atom_id res chain seq x y z
N MET A 1 -30.30 -7.43 28.45
CA MET A 1 -30.53 -8.89 28.32
C MET A 1 -29.68 -9.52 27.22
N ALA A 2 -29.66 -9.02 25.99
CA ALA A 2 -28.90 -9.63 24.88
C ALA A 2 -27.38 -9.77 25.14
N ILE A 3 -26.71 -8.72 25.66
CA ILE A 3 -25.26 -8.75 25.94
C ILE A 3 -24.90 -9.80 27.00
N MET A 4 -25.72 -9.94 28.05
CA MET A 4 -25.51 -10.94 29.10
C MET A 4 -25.70 -12.38 28.57
N ASN A 5 -26.66 -12.59 27.66
CA ASN A 5 -26.88 -13.89 27.04
C ASN A 5 -25.71 -14.29 26.13
N VAL A 6 -25.19 -13.34 25.34
CA VAL A 6 -24.00 -13.57 24.51
C VAL A 6 -22.78 -13.85 25.37
N TYR A 7 -22.59 -13.10 26.45
CA TYR A 7 -21.50 -13.33 27.40
C TYR A 7 -21.56 -14.74 28.00
N ASN A 8 -22.73 -15.15 28.49
CA ASN A 8 -22.92 -16.46 29.11
C ASN A 8 -22.73 -17.61 28.10
N ALA A 9 -23.21 -17.45 26.86
CA ALA A 9 -23.04 -18.43 25.79
C ALA A 9 -21.57 -18.59 25.39
N ILE A 10 -20.82 -17.48 25.33
CA ILE A 10 -19.39 -17.50 25.03
C ILE A 10 -18.61 -18.12 26.20
N ASP A 11 -18.92 -17.77 27.46
CA ASP A 11 -18.25 -18.35 28.64
C ASP A 11 -18.52 -19.86 28.78
N SER A 12 -19.74 -20.32 28.44
CA SER A 12 -20.05 -21.75 28.44
C SER A 12 -19.30 -22.52 27.37
N GLU A 13 -19.20 -21.97 26.15
CA GLU A 13 -18.50 -22.60 25.03
C GLU A 13 -16.97 -22.56 25.24
N LEU A 14 -16.45 -21.51 25.89
CA LEU A 14 -15.03 -21.41 26.25
C LEU A 14 -14.63 -22.35 27.40
N ARG A 15 -15.58 -22.89 28.17
CA ARG A 15 -15.30 -23.85 29.25
C ARG A 15 -15.41 -25.30 28.78
N ASP A 16 -15.88 -25.53 27.56
CA ASP A 16 -16.05 -26.88 27.02
C ASP A 16 -14.69 -27.53 26.71
N ARG A 17 -14.30 -28.48 27.58
CA ARG A 17 -13.02 -29.20 27.56
C ARG A 17 -12.87 -30.15 26.36
N THR A 18 -13.92 -30.38 25.59
CA THR A 18 -13.91 -31.29 24.44
C THR A 18 -13.20 -30.71 23.21
N ARG A 19 -12.99 -29.38 23.17
CA ARG A 19 -12.41 -28.70 22.01
C ARG A 19 -10.87 -28.67 22.06
N PRO A 20 -10.18 -28.83 20.91
CA PRO A 20 -8.71 -28.93 20.86
C PRO A 20 -7.98 -27.61 21.20
N TRP A 21 -8.63 -26.46 21.02
CA TRP A 21 -8.07 -25.15 21.37
C TRP A 21 -8.03 -24.86 22.88
N MET A 22 -8.61 -25.71 23.72
CA MET A 22 -8.59 -25.53 25.18
C MET A 22 -7.24 -25.82 25.83
N ALA A 23 -6.41 -26.67 25.22
CA ALA A 23 -5.11 -27.05 25.77
C ALA A 23 -4.20 -25.85 26.10
N PRO A 24 -3.98 -24.87 25.19
CA PRO A 24 -3.20 -23.68 25.52
C PRO A 24 -3.89 -22.79 26.55
N PHE A 25 -5.21 -22.63 26.46
CA PHE A 25 -6.01 -21.80 27.35
C PHE A 25 -5.97 -22.27 28.81
N VAL A 26 -6.09 -23.58 29.04
CA VAL A 26 -5.98 -24.22 30.36
C VAL A 26 -4.56 -24.13 30.91
N TRP A 27 -3.56 -24.32 30.05
CA TRP A 27 -2.15 -24.17 30.43
C TRP A 27 -1.83 -22.72 30.84
N LEU A 28 -2.38 -21.73 30.13
CA LEU A 28 -2.26 -20.31 30.45
C LEU A 28 -3.02 -19.91 31.71
N GLU A 29 -4.23 -20.45 31.92
CA GLU A 29 -5.00 -20.24 33.16
C GLU A 29 -4.24 -20.81 34.38
N GLY A 30 -3.65 -22.00 34.26
CA GLY A 30 -2.85 -22.61 35.33
C GLY A 30 -1.60 -21.83 35.72
N ARG A 31 -1.09 -20.95 34.84
CA ARG A 31 0.06 -20.07 35.10
C ARG A 31 -0.33 -18.67 35.60
N THR A 32 -1.46 -18.14 35.13
CA THR A 32 -1.85 -16.74 35.35
C THR A 32 -2.97 -16.56 36.37
N GLY A 33 -3.78 -17.60 36.62
CA GLY A 33 -4.97 -17.53 37.48
C GLY A 33 -6.09 -16.65 36.90
N ILE A 34 -5.99 -16.24 35.63
CA ILE A 34 -6.96 -15.37 34.95
C ILE A 34 -7.94 -16.25 34.16
N GLY A 35 -9.25 -16.00 34.30
CA GLY A 35 -10.27 -16.77 33.59
C GLY A 35 -10.18 -16.67 32.07
N HIS A 36 -10.53 -17.77 31.40
CA HIS A 36 -10.47 -17.96 29.94
C HIS A 36 -11.02 -16.80 29.10
N MET A 37 -12.16 -16.21 29.49
CA MET A 37 -12.77 -15.08 28.78
C MET A 37 -11.85 -13.84 28.75
N LYS A 38 -11.17 -13.53 29.86
CA LYS A 38 -10.22 -12.41 29.93
C LYS A 38 -8.95 -12.70 29.14
N LEU A 39 -8.49 -13.95 29.14
CA LEU A 39 -7.34 -14.39 28.33
C LEU A 39 -7.63 -14.26 26.82
N LEU A 40 -8.83 -14.61 26.37
CA LEU A 40 -9.23 -14.46 24.96
C LEU A 40 -9.25 -12.99 24.56
N VAL A 41 -9.86 -12.11 25.37
CA VAL A 41 -9.92 -10.67 25.07
C VAL A 41 -8.52 -10.05 25.05
N ILE A 42 -7.65 -10.41 26.00
CA ILE A 42 -6.26 -9.91 26.04
C ILE A 42 -5.47 -10.41 24.82
N SER A 43 -5.60 -11.69 24.45
CA SER A 43 -4.95 -12.25 23.27
C SER A 43 -5.43 -11.57 21.98
N MET A 44 -6.73 -11.31 21.85
CA MET A 44 -7.31 -10.63 20.70
C MET A 44 -6.83 -9.17 20.60
N LEU A 45 -6.80 -8.44 21.72
CA LEU A 45 -6.26 -7.07 21.77
C LEU A 45 -4.76 -7.02 21.48
N ALA A 46 -3.98 -7.99 21.98
CA ALA A 46 -2.56 -8.11 21.69
C ALA A 46 -2.30 -8.44 20.21
N ALA A 47 -3.09 -9.34 19.61
CA ALA A 47 -3.03 -9.66 18.19
C ALA A 47 -3.36 -8.45 17.32
N ILE A 48 -4.41 -7.69 17.67
CA ILE A 48 -4.77 -6.44 16.99
C ILE A 48 -3.64 -5.41 17.11
N SER A 49 -3.09 -5.23 18.31
CA SER A 49 -1.97 -4.32 18.55
C SER A 49 -0.72 -4.72 17.75
N PHE A 50 -0.45 -6.03 17.63
CA PHE A 50 0.65 -6.57 16.84
C PHE A 50 0.44 -6.38 15.33
N VAL A 51 -0.78 -6.56 14.82
CA VAL A 51 -1.13 -6.30 13.43
C VAL A 51 -0.95 -4.82 13.08
N ILE A 52 -1.39 -3.92 13.95
CA ILE A 52 -1.23 -2.46 13.77
C ILE A 52 0.25 -2.05 13.85
N ALA A 53 0.99 -2.56 14.84
CA ALA A 53 2.43 -2.29 14.98
C ALA A 53 3.22 -2.79 13.75
N SER A 54 2.83 -3.94 13.21
CA SER A 54 3.37 -4.49 11.97
C SER A 54 3.00 -3.64 10.74
N GLY A 55 1.79 -3.06 10.71
CA GLY A 55 1.33 -2.17 9.64
C GLY A 55 2.23 -0.94 9.42
N ARG A 56 2.74 -0.34 10.50
CA ARG A 56 3.67 0.80 10.42
C ARG A 56 5.03 0.42 9.83
N MET A 57 5.56 -0.75 10.19
CA MET A 57 6.82 -1.25 9.64
C MET A 57 6.67 -1.65 8.16
N VAL A 58 5.56 -2.28 7.79
CA VAL A 58 5.27 -2.64 6.38
C VAL A 58 5.08 -1.39 5.53
N MET A 59 4.44 -0.35 6.08
CA MET A 59 4.31 0.96 5.41
C MET A 59 5.67 1.59 5.12
N LEU A 60 6.59 1.56 6.09
CA LEU A 60 7.95 2.07 5.91
C LEU A 60 8.70 1.31 4.81
N ILE A 61 8.70 -0.03 4.86
CA ILE A 61 9.38 -0.87 3.86
C ILE A 61 8.77 -0.65 2.46
N SER A 62 7.43 -0.56 2.37
CA SER A 62 6.74 -0.31 1.10
C SER A 62 7.09 1.05 0.51
N ASN A 63 7.10 2.11 1.31
CA ASN A 63 7.43 3.46 0.84
C ASN A 63 8.91 3.57 0.47
N LEU A 64 9.79 2.91 1.24
CA LEU A 64 11.22 2.85 0.95
C LEU A 64 11.49 2.13 -0.38
N LEU A 65 10.82 1.00 -0.65
CA LEU A 65 10.95 0.28 -1.92
C LEU A 65 10.43 1.12 -3.11
N GLY A 66 9.28 1.77 -2.95
CA GLY A 66 8.71 2.67 -3.96
C GLY A 66 9.58 3.90 -4.23
N PHE A 67 10.42 4.31 -3.27
CA PHE A 67 11.36 5.41 -3.42
C PHE A 67 12.72 4.96 -3.97
N ALA A 68 13.28 3.85 -3.48
CA ALA A 68 14.65 3.45 -3.76
C ALA A 68 14.89 3.11 -5.24
N TYR A 69 13.97 2.38 -5.87
CA TYR A 69 14.08 1.97 -7.27
C TYR A 69 14.10 3.15 -8.27
N PRO A 70 13.12 4.07 -8.27
CA PRO A 70 13.12 5.21 -9.20
C PRO A 70 14.25 6.21 -8.93
N VAL A 71 14.74 6.33 -7.69
CA VAL A 71 15.92 7.17 -7.39
C VAL A 71 17.15 6.62 -8.09
N TYR A 72 17.38 5.31 -7.97
CA TYR A 72 18.49 4.66 -8.67
C TYR A 72 18.40 4.88 -10.18
N ALA A 73 17.23 4.67 -10.78
CA ALA A 73 17.05 4.85 -12.22
C ALA A 73 17.15 6.32 -12.68
N THR A 74 16.75 7.27 -11.85
CA THR A 74 16.89 8.71 -12.15
C THR A 74 18.36 9.13 -12.11
N ILE A 75 19.14 8.63 -11.14
CA ILE A 75 20.59 8.91 -11.04
C ILE A 75 21.33 8.32 -12.23
N ASP A 76 21.02 7.07 -12.60
CA ASP A 76 21.63 6.41 -13.75
C ASP A 76 21.43 7.21 -15.04
N LEU A 77 20.21 7.75 -15.26
CA LEU A 77 19.93 8.63 -16.38
C LEU A 77 20.73 9.94 -16.35
N MET A 78 20.84 10.58 -15.18
CA MET A 78 21.61 11.82 -15.04
C MET A 78 23.09 11.60 -15.34
N VAL A 79 23.66 10.49 -14.85
CA VAL A 79 25.04 10.11 -15.13
C VAL A 79 25.24 9.83 -16.62
N GLN A 80 24.26 9.22 -17.27
CA GLN A 80 24.34 8.91 -18.71
C GLN A 80 24.19 10.16 -19.60
N GLU A 81 23.45 11.17 -19.15
CA GLU A 81 23.31 12.47 -19.83
C GLU A 81 24.61 13.28 -19.80
N ASP A 82 25.32 13.32 -18.66
CA ASP A 82 26.63 14.00 -18.50
C ASP A 82 27.73 13.40 -19.39
N VAL A 83 27.61 12.10 -19.73
CA VAL A 83 28.58 11.39 -20.58
C VAL A 83 28.33 11.65 -22.08
N GLN A 84 27.16 12.16 -22.49
CA GLN A 84 26.93 12.50 -23.90
C GLN A 84 27.68 13.79 -24.29
N PRO A 85 28.58 13.76 -25.29
CA PRO A 85 29.15 14.98 -25.83
C PRO A 85 28.02 15.80 -26.48
N GLU A 86 27.93 17.09 -26.12
CA GLU A 86 27.07 18.14 -26.71
C GLU A 86 27.03 18.00 -28.24
N THR A 87 26.10 17.19 -28.74
CA THR A 87 25.96 16.97 -30.18
C THR A 87 25.21 18.20 -30.70
N PRO A 88 25.69 18.87 -31.76
CA PRO A 88 25.12 20.13 -32.23
C PRO A 88 23.61 20.02 -32.36
N SER A 89 22.89 20.90 -31.66
CA SER A 89 21.42 20.93 -31.59
C SER A 89 20.78 20.61 -32.95
N LEU A 90 20.13 19.45 -33.04
CA LEU A 90 19.27 19.09 -34.16
C LEU A 90 18.20 20.19 -34.34
N PRO A 91 17.76 20.46 -35.58
CA PRO A 91 16.79 21.52 -35.85
C PRO A 91 15.50 21.26 -35.07
N VAL A 92 14.98 22.33 -34.44
CA VAL A 92 13.78 22.31 -33.59
C VAL A 92 12.65 21.51 -34.27
N PRO A 93 12.15 20.43 -33.63
CA PRO A 93 11.10 19.61 -34.21
C PRO A 93 9.79 20.39 -34.34
N THR A 94 9.21 20.41 -35.54
CA THR A 94 7.85 20.91 -35.81
C THR A 94 6.81 20.17 -34.96
N GLU A 95 5.88 20.90 -34.33
CA GLU A 95 4.84 20.43 -33.37
C GLU A 95 4.06 19.14 -33.74
N ARG A 96 4.00 18.77 -35.03
CA ARG A 96 3.32 17.54 -35.48
C ARG A 96 4.13 16.27 -35.24
N THR A 97 5.45 16.36 -35.18
CA THR A 97 6.34 15.21 -34.93
C THR A 97 6.43 14.90 -33.43
N GLU A 98 6.30 15.90 -32.55
CA GLU A 98 6.25 15.72 -31.09
C GLU A 98 5.08 14.84 -30.63
N ARG A 99 3.93 14.90 -31.31
CA ARG A 99 2.74 14.14 -30.91
C ARG A 99 2.94 12.62 -30.93
N ASN A 100 3.89 12.13 -31.73
CA ASN A 100 4.23 10.71 -31.87
C ASN A 100 5.68 10.40 -31.46
N ALA A 101 6.38 11.34 -30.83
CA ALA A 101 7.74 11.12 -30.38
C ALA A 101 7.76 10.06 -29.26
N PRO A 102 8.72 9.13 -29.25
CA PRO A 102 8.85 8.16 -28.18
C PRO A 102 9.02 8.92 -26.86
N VAL A 103 8.18 8.61 -25.87
CA VAL A 103 8.16 9.31 -24.57
C VAL A 103 9.57 9.32 -23.98
N THR A 104 10.14 10.50 -23.77
CA THR A 104 11.49 10.71 -23.22
C THR A 104 11.63 10.00 -21.88
N PRO A 105 12.75 9.32 -21.59
CA PRO A 105 12.95 8.60 -20.33
C PRO A 105 12.71 9.50 -19.11
N ALA A 106 13.15 10.76 -19.13
CA ALA A 106 12.90 11.74 -18.07
C ALA A 106 11.40 11.97 -17.78
N THR A 107 10.57 12.12 -18.81
CA THR A 107 9.12 12.31 -18.67
C THR A 107 8.43 11.11 -18.03
N ARG A 108 8.95 9.89 -18.27
CA ARG A 108 8.42 8.66 -17.67
C ARG A 108 8.64 8.63 -16.16
N TRP A 109 9.86 8.94 -15.72
CA TRP A 109 10.18 9.01 -14.29
C TRP A 109 9.46 10.15 -13.58
N LEU A 110 9.32 11.32 -14.22
CA LEU A 110 8.53 12.42 -13.67
C LEU A 110 7.06 12.01 -13.44
N THR A 111 6.46 11.32 -14.41
CA THR A 111 5.08 10.82 -14.30
C THR A 111 4.94 9.81 -13.15
N TYR A 112 5.94 8.94 -12.98
CA TYR A 112 6.00 8.03 -11.84
C TYR A 112 6.05 8.79 -10.51
N TRP A 113 6.92 9.81 -10.39
CA TRP A 113 7.07 10.60 -9.17
C TRP A 113 5.77 11.28 -8.73
N ILE A 114 5.03 11.85 -9.69
CA ILE A 114 3.72 12.48 -9.43
C ILE A 114 2.71 11.43 -8.94
N THR A 115 2.69 10.25 -9.56
CA THR A 115 1.79 9.16 -9.18
C THR A 115 2.12 8.63 -7.78
N PHE A 116 3.42 8.46 -7.48
CA PHE A 116 3.90 8.03 -6.17
C PHE A 116 3.52 9.02 -5.07
N ALA A 117 3.73 10.33 -5.30
CA ALA A 117 3.35 11.38 -4.37
C ALA A 117 1.83 11.41 -4.10
N ALA A 118 1.01 11.28 -5.15
CA ALA A 118 -0.45 11.24 -5.00
C ALA A 118 -0.91 10.06 -4.12
N VAL A 119 -0.33 8.87 -4.33
CA VAL A 119 -0.65 7.70 -3.52
C VAL A 119 -0.13 7.84 -2.09
N LEU A 120 1.03 8.46 -1.86
CA LEU A 120 1.51 8.78 -0.50
C LEU A 120 0.55 9.72 0.23
N ILE A 121 0.00 10.73 -0.45
CA ILE A 121 -0.98 11.66 0.13
C ILE A 121 -2.27 10.91 0.52
N VAL A 122 -2.83 10.11 -0.40
CA VAL A 122 -4.03 9.30 -0.14
C VAL A 122 -3.79 8.32 1.02
N GLN A 123 -2.61 7.72 1.06
CA GLN A 123 -2.20 6.83 2.13
C GLN A 123 -2.09 7.56 3.47
N GLN A 124 -1.58 8.79 3.51
CA GLN A 124 -1.50 9.56 4.75
C GLN A 124 -2.88 9.94 5.27
N LEU A 125 -3.85 10.18 4.38
CA LEU A 125 -5.22 10.53 4.73
C LEU A 125 -6.05 9.34 5.21
N CYS A 126 -5.82 8.15 4.65
CA CYS A 126 -6.65 6.97 4.91
C CYS A 126 -5.91 5.84 5.67
N GLY A 127 -4.63 6.03 6.02
CA GLY A 127 -3.71 4.96 6.44
C GLY A 127 -4.21 4.04 7.54
N ASP A 128 -4.84 4.60 8.57
CA ASP A 128 -5.37 3.83 9.70
C ASP A 128 -6.61 2.99 9.31
N PHE A 129 -7.40 3.46 8.35
CA PHE A 129 -8.58 2.74 7.85
C PHE A 129 -8.21 1.58 6.92
N LEU A 130 -7.19 1.75 6.07
CA LEU A 130 -6.79 0.69 5.13
C LEU A 130 -5.97 -0.43 5.78
N GLN A 131 -5.37 -0.19 6.95
CA GLN A 131 -4.69 -1.22 7.74
C GLN A 131 -5.64 -2.27 8.34
N ILE A 132 -6.95 -1.95 8.44
CA ILE A 132 -7.97 -2.86 8.97
C ILE A 132 -8.29 -3.98 7.96
N ILE A 133 -8.04 -3.77 6.67
CA ILE A 133 -8.30 -4.77 5.62
C ILE A 133 -7.11 -5.73 5.51
N PRO A 134 -7.27 -7.03 5.84
CA PRO A 134 -6.21 -8.01 5.65
C PRO A 134 -5.85 -8.10 4.15
N PHE A 135 -4.55 -8.15 3.83
CA PHE A 135 -3.98 -8.14 2.47
C PHE A 135 -3.90 -6.81 1.70
N TYR A 136 -4.31 -5.67 2.30
CA TYR A 136 -4.20 -4.36 1.63
C TYR A 136 -2.78 -4.02 1.16
N PHE A 137 -1.77 -4.25 2.00
CA PHE A 137 -0.37 -3.92 1.66
C PHE A 137 0.16 -4.75 0.49
N LEU A 138 -0.28 -6.00 0.33
CA LEU A 138 0.12 -6.85 -0.78
C LEU A 138 -0.48 -6.33 -2.09
N ALA A 139 -1.78 -6.01 -2.07
CA ALA A 139 -2.48 -5.42 -3.21
C ALA A 139 -1.88 -4.07 -3.62
N LYS A 140 -1.45 -3.25 -2.64
CA LYS A 140 -0.74 -1.98 -2.88
C LYS A 140 0.58 -2.19 -3.62
N ILE A 141 1.41 -3.15 -3.17
CA ILE A 141 2.70 -3.44 -3.81
C ILE A 141 2.49 -3.93 -5.24
N VAL A 142 1.52 -4.83 -5.46
CA VAL A 142 1.16 -5.33 -6.80
C VAL A 142 0.66 -4.19 -7.70
N PHE A 143 -0.20 -3.30 -7.17
CA PHE A 143 -0.69 -2.14 -7.91
C PHE A 143 0.43 -1.16 -8.30
N PHE A 144 1.38 -0.91 -7.40
CA PHE A 144 2.53 -0.06 -7.69
C PHE A 144 3.49 -0.70 -8.68
N ALA A 145 3.76 -2.00 -8.56
CA ALA A 145 4.53 -2.75 -9.55
C ALA A 145 3.87 -2.65 -10.93
N TRP A 146 2.54 -2.74 -10.99
CA TRP A 146 1.78 -2.56 -12.23
C TRP A 146 1.80 -1.12 -12.78
N CYS A 147 1.86 -0.11 -11.91
CA CYS A 147 2.06 1.27 -12.33
C CYS A 147 3.50 1.56 -12.78
N ALA A 148 4.49 0.82 -12.28
CA ALA A 148 5.91 0.96 -12.59
C ALA A 148 6.34 0.18 -13.84
N LEU A 149 5.60 -0.85 -14.22
CA LEU A 149 5.83 -1.63 -15.44
C LEU A 149 5.75 -0.69 -16.67
N PRO A 150 6.63 -0.81 -17.68
CA PRO A 150 6.58 0.00 -18.89
C PRO A 150 5.75 -0.69 -19.98
N MET A 151 4.42 -0.69 -19.85
CA MET A 151 3.49 -1.20 -20.87
C MET A 151 2.53 -0.11 -21.38
N GLU A 152 2.05 -0.22 -22.62
CA GLU A 152 1.10 0.74 -23.22
C GLU A 152 -0.25 0.82 -22.47
N GLY A 153 -0.58 -0.21 -21.68
CA GLY A 153 -1.76 -0.32 -20.80
C GLY A 153 -1.43 -0.18 -19.30
N ASN A 154 -0.53 0.72 -18.93
CA ASN A 154 -0.11 0.90 -17.54
C ASN A 154 -1.23 1.35 -16.60
N GLY A 155 -1.18 0.88 -15.34
CA GLY A 155 -2.10 1.31 -14.28
C GLY A 155 -2.13 2.83 -14.09
N ALA A 156 -1.01 3.53 -14.31
CA ALA A 156 -0.93 4.99 -14.28
C ALA A 156 -1.74 5.66 -15.41
N ALA A 157 -1.74 5.09 -16.62
CA ALA A 157 -2.54 5.59 -17.75
C ALA A 157 -4.05 5.37 -17.51
N PHE A 158 -4.42 4.28 -16.83
CA PHE A 158 -5.79 4.01 -16.40
C PHE A 158 -6.26 5.04 -15.36
N VAL A 159 -5.46 5.29 -14.32
CA VAL A 159 -5.77 6.30 -13.28
C VAL A 159 -5.89 7.70 -13.88
N HIS A 160 -4.98 8.07 -14.79
CA HIS A 160 -5.03 9.36 -15.49
C HIS A 160 -6.35 9.52 -16.26
N ARG A 161 -6.79 8.49 -17.00
CA ARG A 161 -8.06 8.52 -17.73
C ARG A 161 -9.27 8.63 -16.80
N PHE A 162 -9.25 7.96 -15.65
CA PHE A 162 -10.40 7.91 -14.74
C PHE A 162 -10.54 9.19 -13.90
N VAL A 163 -9.43 9.70 -13.36
CA VAL A 163 -9.45 10.86 -12.44
C VAL A 163 -9.47 12.19 -13.21
N VAL A 164 -8.63 12.34 -14.24
CA VAL A 164 -8.46 13.62 -14.94
C VAL A 164 -9.60 13.89 -15.93
N ARG A 165 -10.09 12.86 -16.63
CA ARG A 165 -11.06 13.08 -17.70
C ARG A 165 -12.47 13.33 -17.19
N ASP A 166 -12.90 12.69 -16.10
CA ASP A 166 -14.29 12.79 -15.62
C ASP A 166 -14.49 13.82 -14.51
N HIS A 167 -13.55 13.96 -13.57
CA HIS A 167 -13.73 14.88 -12.45
C HIS A 167 -13.25 16.30 -12.77
N LEU A 168 -12.08 16.42 -13.39
CA LEU A 168 -11.48 17.73 -13.71
C LEU A 168 -12.26 18.46 -14.83
N LYS A 169 -12.75 17.74 -15.86
CA LYS A 169 -13.61 18.35 -16.89
C LYS A 169 -14.95 18.85 -16.36
N ARG A 170 -15.49 18.25 -15.30
CA ARG A 170 -16.75 18.69 -14.67
C ARG A 170 -16.57 19.89 -13.74
N PHE A 171 -15.36 20.10 -13.22
CA PHE A 171 -15.07 21.18 -12.29
C PHE A 171 -14.62 22.46 -12.99
N PHE A 172 -14.07 22.34 -14.20
CA PHE A 172 -13.59 23.46 -15.02
C PHE A 172 -14.44 23.72 -16.28
N ALA A 173 -15.60 23.10 -16.40
CA ALA A 173 -16.64 23.45 -17.38
C ALA A 173 -17.78 24.16 -16.66
#